data_AF-A0A136HM02-F1
#
_entry.id   AF-A0A136HM02-F1
#
_cell.length_a   1.000
_cell.length_b   1.000
_cell.length_c   1.000
_cell.angle_alpha   90.00
_cell.angle_beta   90.00
_cell.angle_gamma   90.00
#
_symmetry.space_group_name_H-M   'P 1'
#
loop_
_entity.id
_entity.type
_entity.pdbx_description
1 polymer ?
#
loop_
_entity_poly.entity_id
_entity_poly.type
_entity_poly.pdbx_seq_one_letter_code
_entity_poly.pdbx_strand_id
1 'polypeptide(L)'
;MSRTKRNQKPLNEQNREVMLSDSDINNIIVNGAQISLMKLRRARSTDAQLCYYAEIGVYLEVSLSRGAGITEETLKSLEEIHRIATHEYMDTRKLEAIADN
;
A
#
# COMPACT_ATOMS: atom_id res chain seq x y z
N MET A 1 -52.05 21.73 -13.50
CA MET A 1 -51.47 20.42 -13.10
C MET A 1 -49.95 20.51 -13.19
N SER A 2 -49.27 20.71 -12.06
CA SER A 2 -47.81 20.88 -12.02
C SER A 2 -47.15 19.55 -11.64
N ARG A 3 -46.33 18.99 -12.53
CA ARG A 3 -45.56 17.75 -12.30
C ARG A 3 -44.35 18.08 -11.42
N THR A 4 -44.45 17.78 -10.13
CA THR A 4 -43.32 17.83 -9.20
C THR A 4 -42.23 16.85 -9.66
N LYS A 5 -41.12 17.38 -10.17
CA LYS A 5 -39.91 16.60 -10.44
C LYS A 5 -39.35 16.11 -9.10
N ARG A 6 -39.46 14.81 -8.85
CA ARG A 6 -38.75 14.15 -7.74
C ARG A 6 -37.25 14.25 -8.02
N ASN A 7 -36.53 15.01 -7.20
CA ASN A 7 -35.07 14.94 -7.08
C ASN A 7 -34.70 13.56 -6.52
N GLN A 8 -34.67 12.54 -7.38
CA GLN A 8 -34.01 11.29 -7.05
C GLN A 8 -32.52 11.53 -7.24
N LYS A 9 -31.78 11.61 -6.12
CA LYS A 9 -30.32 11.53 -6.15
C LYS A 9 -29.91 10.27 -6.93
N PRO A 10 -28.88 10.33 -7.80
CA PRO A 10 -28.44 9.15 -8.54
C PRO A 10 -28.02 8.05 -7.56
N LEU A 11 -28.35 6.79 -7.87
CA LEU A 11 -28.00 5.60 -7.08
C LEU A 11 -26.51 5.53 -6.67
N ASN A 12 -25.64 6.20 -7.43
CA ASN A 12 -24.20 6.27 -7.21
C ASN A 12 -23.76 7.19 -6.04
N GLU A 13 -24.69 7.92 -5.42
CA GLU A 13 -24.44 8.76 -4.25
C GLU A 13 -24.99 8.16 -2.95
N GLN A 14 -25.89 7.18 -3.04
CA GLN A 14 -26.58 6.61 -1.86
C GLN A 14 -25.79 5.48 -1.18
N ASN A 15 -24.79 4.91 -1.84
CA ASN A 15 -23.98 3.78 -1.33
C ASN A 15 -22.52 4.17 -1.04
N ARG A 16 -22.23 5.45 -0.78
CA ARG A 16 -20.87 5.92 -0.44
C ARG A 16 -20.65 6.14 1.06
N GLU A 17 -21.42 5.48 1.91
CA GLU A 17 -20.98 5.23 3.29
C GLU A 17 -20.16 3.94 3.28
N VAL A 18 -18.87 4.06 2.98
CA VAL A 18 -17.93 2.98 3.29
C VAL A 18 -17.76 3.03 4.81
N MET A 19 -18.51 2.19 5.55
CA MET A 19 -18.14 1.86 6.91
C MET A 19 -16.84 1.04 6.82
N LEU A 20 -15.71 1.74 6.75
CA LEU A 20 -14.41 1.13 6.99
C LEU A 20 -14.45 0.70 8.46
N SER A 21 -14.58 -0.60 8.69
CA SER A 21 -14.29 -1.17 10.00
C SER A 21 -12.81 -0.94 10.31
N ASP A 22 -12.42 -0.87 11.58
CA ASP A 22 -10.99 -0.78 11.98
C ASP A 22 -10.15 -1.94 11.42
N SER A 23 -10.78 -3.07 11.04
CA SER A 23 -10.10 -4.17 10.35
C SER A 23 -9.72 -3.85 8.90
N ASP A 24 -10.47 -2.97 8.23
CA ASP A 24 -10.27 -2.69 6.81
C ASP A 24 -8.96 -1.94 6.56
N ILE A 25 -8.60 -0.97 7.41
CA ILE A 25 -7.35 -0.24 7.23
C ILE A 25 -6.13 -1.14 7.35
N ASN A 26 -6.11 -2.03 8.35
CA ASN A 26 -5.04 -2.99 8.60
C ASN A 26 -4.85 -3.91 7.40
N ASN A 27 -5.94 -4.45 6.86
CA ASN A 27 -5.91 -5.28 5.65
C ASN A 27 -5.45 -4.49 4.42
N ILE A 28 -5.94 -3.26 4.23
CA ILE A 28 -5.60 -2.42 3.08
C ILE A 28 -4.10 -2.14 3.02
N ILE A 29 -3.48 -1.75 4.15
CA ILE A 29 -2.06 -1.38 4.15
C ILE A 29 -1.15 -2.60 4.01
N VAL A 30 -1.48 -3.73 4.64
CA VAL A 30 -0.71 -4.98 4.47
C VAL A 30 -0.80 -5.46 3.02
N ASN A 31 -2.00 -5.50 2.45
CA ASN A 31 -2.19 -5.90 1.05
C ASN A 31 -1.47 -4.95 0.10
N GLY A 32 -1.52 -3.64 0.35
CA GLY A 32 -0.77 -2.63 -0.40
C GLY A 32 0.74 -2.91 -0.40
N ALA A 33 1.31 -3.13 0.78
CA ALA A 33 2.74 -3.44 0.93
C ALA A 33 3.12 -4.74 0.23
N GLN A 34 2.29 -5.79 0.32
CA GLN A 34 2.51 -7.05 -0.40
C GLN A 34 2.46 -6.87 -1.93
N ILE A 35 1.54 -6.04 -2.44
CA ILE A 35 1.47 -5.72 -3.87
C ILE A 35 2.73 -4.98 -4.33
N SER A 36 3.17 -3.96 -3.59
CA SER A 36 4.40 -3.24 -3.91
C SER A 36 5.63 -4.16 -3.83
N LEU A 37 5.69 -5.09 -2.88
CA LEU A 37 6.75 -6.12 -2.84
C LEU A 37 6.73 -7.04 -4.08
N MET A 38 5.56 -7.50 -4.51
CA MET A 38 5.44 -8.27 -5.75
C MET A 38 5.89 -7.47 -6.98
N LYS A 39 5.62 -6.16 -7.00
CA LYS A 39 6.06 -5.28 -8.09
C LYS A 39 7.58 -5.05 -8.04
N LEU A 40 8.17 -4.86 -6.86
CA LEU A 40 9.61 -4.76 -6.65
C LEU A 40 10.33 -5.97 -7.26
N ARG A 41 9.88 -7.18 -6.91
CA ARG A 41 10.43 -8.46 -7.43
C ARG A 41 10.38 -8.60 -8.95
N ARG A 42 9.41 -7.95 -9.60
CA ARG A 42 9.19 -8.03 -11.05
C ARG A 42 9.83 -6.87 -11.81
N ALA A 43 10.20 -5.80 -11.12
CA ALA A 43 10.75 -4.60 -11.74
C ALA A 43 12.14 -4.90 -12.29
N ARG A 44 12.36 -4.48 -13.54
CA ARG A 44 13.65 -4.64 -14.25
C ARG A 44 14.46 -3.36 -14.34
N SER A 45 13.84 -2.21 -14.12
CA SER A 45 14.55 -0.93 -14.06
C SER A 45 14.82 -0.54 -12.61
N THR A 46 15.99 0.03 -12.39
CA THR A 46 16.43 0.61 -11.12
C THR A 46 15.40 1.59 -10.54
N ASP A 47 14.88 2.50 -11.37
CA ASP A 47 13.93 3.51 -10.90
C ASP A 47 12.61 2.88 -10.46
N ALA A 48 12.11 1.87 -11.18
CA ALA A 48 10.89 1.18 -10.77
C ALA A 48 11.10 0.41 -9.45
N GLN A 49 12.25 -0.25 -9.30
CA GLN A 49 12.61 -0.91 -8.04
C GLN A 49 12.66 0.09 -6.88
N LEU A 50 13.31 1.25 -7.07
CA LEU A 50 13.38 2.30 -6.07
C LEU A 50 11.98 2.82 -5.70
N CYS A 51 11.11 3.06 -6.69
CA CYS A 51 9.74 3.49 -6.45
C CYS A 51 8.95 2.47 -5.61
N TYR A 52 8.97 1.20 -5.98
CA TYR A 52 8.23 0.17 -5.23
C TYR A 52 8.83 -0.09 -3.84
N TYR A 53 10.14 0.01 -3.69
CA TYR A 53 10.79 -0.02 -2.37
C TYR A 53 10.33 1.15 -1.50
N ALA A 54 10.30 2.37 -2.05
CA ALA A 54 9.82 3.56 -1.35
C ALA A 54 8.33 3.45 -0.97
N GLU A 55 7.47 2.93 -1.85
CA GLU A 55 6.06 2.66 -1.54
C GLU A 55 5.90 1.74 -0.33
N ILE A 56 6.71 0.68 -0.22
CA ILE A 56 6.71 -0.23 0.94
C ILE A 56 7.07 0.53 2.22
N GLY A 57 8.07 1.43 2.16
CA GLY A 57 8.44 2.31 3.26
C GLY A 57 7.30 3.22 3.72
N VAL A 58 6.47 3.71 2.79
CA VAL A 58 5.29 4.53 3.12
C VAL A 58 4.28 3.76 3.96
N TYR A 59 4.01 2.49 3.64
CA TYR A 59 3.08 1.68 4.44
C TYR A 59 3.59 1.46 5.87
N LEU A 60 4.90 1.26 6.05
CA LEU A 60 5.52 1.17 7.37
C LEU A 60 5.44 2.48 8.14
N GLU A 61 5.68 3.63 7.50
CA GLU A 61 5.57 4.93 8.19
C GLU A 61 4.13 5.21 8.65
N VAL A 62 3.14 4.85 7.82
CA VAL A 62 1.73 4.97 8.19
C VAL A 62 1.40 4.10 9.40
N SER A 63 1.98 2.89 9.52
CA SER A 63 1.72 2.03 10.67
C SER A 63 2.28 2.56 11.99
N LEU A 64 3.26 3.46 11.94
CA LEU A 64 3.81 4.15 13.11
C LEU A 64 2.95 5.35 13.56
N SER A 65 1.97 5.76 12.76
CA SER A 65 1.10 6.90 13.07
C SER A 65 0.13 6.59 14.21
N ARG A 66 0.21 7.36 15.30
CA ARG A 66 -0.68 7.22 16.46
C ARG A 66 -2.12 7.54 16.09
N GLY A 67 -3.07 6.71 16.53
CA GLY A 67 -4.51 6.95 16.37
C GLY A 67 -5.11 6.50 15.04
N ALA A 68 -4.33 5.86 14.15
CA ALA A 68 -4.81 5.36 12.86
C ALA A 68 -5.51 3.98 12.94
N GLY A 69 -5.70 3.42 14.14
CA GLY A 69 -6.31 2.11 14.33
C GLY A 69 -5.44 0.93 13.87
N ILE A 70 -4.12 1.13 13.73
CA ILE A 70 -3.21 0.08 13.27
C ILE A 70 -2.87 -0.87 14.41
N THR A 71 -3.03 -2.16 14.16
CA THR A 71 -2.75 -3.22 15.13
C THR A 71 -1.25 -3.54 15.19
N GLU A 72 -0.79 -4.08 16.31
CA GLU A 72 0.59 -4.54 16.47
C GLU A 72 0.93 -5.67 15.47
N GLU A 73 -0.03 -6.54 15.15
CA GLU A 73 0.12 -7.58 14.14
C GLU A 73 0.39 -6.99 12.75
N THR A 74 -0.31 -5.92 12.40
CA THR A 74 -0.10 -5.20 11.14
C THR A 74 1.25 -4.51 11.10
N LEU A 75 1.65 -3.87 12.21
CA LEU A 75 2.99 -3.27 12.33
C LEU A 75 4.08 -4.31 12.08
N LYS A 76 4.03 -5.46 12.78
CA LYS A 76 5.00 -6.55 12.60
C LYS A 76 5.01 -7.10 11.17
N SER A 77 3.83 -7.23 10.56
CA SER A 77 3.71 -7.68 9.17
C SER A 77 4.40 -6.70 8.21
N LEU A 78 4.23 -5.39 8.43
CA LEU A 78 4.85 -4.35 7.61
C LEU A 78 6.36 -4.24 7.84
N GLU A 79 6.83 -4.42 9.07
CA GLU A 79 8.27 -4.51 9.38
C GLU A 79 8.92 -5.68 8.62
N GLU A 80 8.30 -6.85 8.63
CA GLU A 80 8.82 -8.02 7.91
C GLU A 80 8.81 -7.83 6.39
N ILE A 81 7.73 -7.27 5.83
CA ILE A 81 7.66 -6.94 4.41
C ILE A 81 8.77 -5.94 4.03
N HIS A 82 8.96 -4.89 4.84
CA HIS A 82 10.00 -3.89 4.61
C HIS A 82 11.41 -4.50 4.73
N ARG A 83 11.64 -5.41 5.68
CA ARG A 83 12.91 -6.13 5.84
C ARG A 83 13.23 -6.98 4.60
N ILE A 84 12.25 -7.75 4.11
CA ILE A 84 12.39 -8.55 2.89
C ILE A 84 12.68 -7.64 1.69
N ALA A 85 11.91 -6.57 1.52
CA ALA A 85 12.09 -5.61 0.43
C ALA A 85 13.48 -4.97 0.44
N THR A 86 13.97 -4.58 1.63
CA THR A 86 15.31 -4.01 1.81
C THR A 86 16.37 -5.00 1.36
N HIS A 87 16.26 -6.27 1.77
CA HIS A 87 17.22 -7.29 1.37
C HIS A 87 17.22 -7.51 -0.16
N GLU A 88 16.05 -7.71 -0.76
CA GLU A 88 15.92 -7.94 -2.21
C GLU A 88 16.40 -6.75 -3.05
N TYR A 89 16.07 -5.53 -2.63
CA TYR A 89 16.51 -4.32 -3.31
C TYR A 89 18.05 -4.17 -3.25
N MET A 90 18.63 -4.31 -2.06
CA MET A 90 20.08 -4.15 -1.86
C MET A 90 20.90 -5.25 -2.55
N ASP A 91 20.42 -6.50 -2.55
CA ASP A 91 21.08 -7.59 -3.26
C ASP A 91 21.12 -7.32 -4.77
N THR A 92 20.03 -6.79 -5.33
CA THR A 92 19.99 -6.39 -6.75
C THR A 92 20.98 -5.25 -7.03
N ARG A 93 21.05 -4.23 -6.17
CA ARG A 93 22.04 -3.14 -6.29
C ARG A 93 23.48 -3.66 -6.27
N LYS A 94 23.76 -4.62 -5.38
CA LYS A 94 25.09 -5.23 -5.27
C LYS A 94 25.48 -5.98 -6.54
N LEU A 95 24.55 -6.74 -7.14
CA LEU A 95 24.79 -7.46 -8.39
C LEU A 95 25.02 -6.50 -9.57
N GLU A 96 24.23 -5.43 -9.67
CA GLU A 96 24.43 -4.39 -10.69
C GLU A 96 25.79 -3.71 -10.56
N ALA A 97 26.19 -3.32 -9.34
CA ALA A 97 27.49 -2.70 -9.10
C ALA A 97 28.68 -3.62 -9.45
N ILE A 98 28.52 -4.95 -9.33
CA ILE A 98 29.53 -5.92 -9.76
C ILE A 98 29.56 -6.03 -11.30
N ALA A 99 28.41 -5.96 -11.97
CA ALA A 99 28.30 -6.09 -13.42
C ALA A 99 28.82 -4.85 -14.18
N ASP A 100 28.77 -3.68 -13.56
CA ASP A 100 29.26 -2.41 -14.13
C ASP A 100 30.79 -2.21 -13.99
N ASN A 101 31.50 -3.11 -13.31
CA ASN A 101 32.97 -3.12 -13.17
C ASN A 101 33.65 -4.15 -14.09
#